data_AF-A0A858Q5R9-F1
#
_entry.id   AF-A0A858Q5R9-F1
#
_cell.length_a   1.000
_cell.length_b   1.000
_cell.length_c   1.000
_cell.angle_alpha   90.00
_cell.angle_beta   90.00
_cell.angle_gamma   90.00
#
_symmetry.space_group_name_H-M   'P 1'
#
loop_
_entity.id
_entity.type
_entity.pdbx_description
1 polymer ?
#
loop_
_entity_poly.entity_id
_entity_poly.type
_entity_poly.pdbx_seq_one_letter_code
_entity_poly.pdbx_strand_id
1 'polypeptide(L)'
;MNIKAIAAGVIWAATMAATPAGAVTVDDFVIHDAKDLADLCATPPSDPAHVAALQFCYGYMQGAYDYYLAERKGPDVEHFVCLPQPEPSREAVARLFIAWLKAHPGHHREAAVEVLFQFGADKWPCPEKKEAATSEPKS
;
A
#
# COMPACT_ATOMS: atom_id res chain seq x y z
N MET A 1 -33.04 8.51 65.25
CA MET A 1 -32.63 7.09 65.37
C MET A 1 -32.54 6.52 63.96
N ASN A 2 -31.36 6.00 63.62
CA ASN A 2 -30.93 5.51 62.30
C ASN A 2 -31.87 4.42 61.72
N ILE A 3 -31.93 4.21 60.40
CA ILE A 3 -31.04 3.27 59.68
C ILE A 3 -30.90 3.66 58.20
N LYS A 4 -29.64 3.56 57.76
CA LYS A 4 -29.10 3.82 56.42
C LYS A 4 -29.52 2.71 55.44
N ALA A 5 -29.96 3.08 54.24
CA ALA A 5 -29.85 2.23 53.05
C ALA A 5 -28.95 2.95 52.05
N ILE A 6 -27.68 2.57 52.05
CA ILE A 6 -26.72 3.03 51.05
C ILE A 6 -27.06 2.26 49.78
N ALA A 7 -27.72 2.94 48.84
CA ALA A 7 -27.85 2.47 47.47
C ALA A 7 -26.45 2.47 46.86
N ALA A 8 -25.80 1.32 46.83
CA ALA A 8 -24.55 1.12 46.09
C ALA A 8 -24.87 1.10 44.59
N GLY A 9 -25.02 2.30 44.02
CA GLY A 9 -25.00 2.49 42.57
C GLY A 9 -23.57 2.29 42.08
N VAL A 10 -23.26 1.10 41.56
CA VAL A 10 -22.04 0.91 40.77
C VAL A 10 -22.32 1.52 39.39
N ILE A 11 -21.90 2.77 39.25
CA ILE A 11 -21.85 3.47 37.97
C ILE A 11 -20.81 2.75 37.11
N TRP A 12 -21.25 2.01 36.11
CA TRP A 12 -20.37 1.45 35.09
C TRP A 12 -19.84 2.64 34.28
N ALA A 13 -18.67 3.16 34.67
CA ALA A 13 -17.96 4.15 33.88
C ALA A 13 -17.47 3.44 32.60
N ALA A 14 -18.29 3.45 31.56
CA ALA A 14 -17.88 3.07 30.22
C ALA A 14 -16.83 4.09 29.77
N THR A 15 -15.56 3.79 29.99
CA THR A 15 -14.45 4.50 29.35
C THR A 15 -14.57 4.23 27.86
N MET A 16 -15.23 5.13 27.13
CA MET A 16 -15.10 5.19 25.69
C MET A 16 -13.63 5.46 25.40
N ALA A 17 -12.91 4.43 24.95
CA ALA A 17 -11.58 4.61 24.39
C ALA A 17 -11.75 5.52 23.16
N ALA A 18 -11.44 6.80 23.31
CA ALA A 18 -11.42 7.72 22.19
C ALA A 18 -10.27 7.28 21.27
N THR A 19 -10.60 6.73 20.12
CA THR A 19 -9.62 6.54 19.05
C THR A 19 -9.08 7.92 18.66
N PRO A 20 -7.75 8.10 18.55
CA PRO A 20 -7.19 9.35 18.09
C PRO A 20 -7.77 9.70 16.71
N ALA A 21 -8.11 10.97 16.49
CA ALA A 21 -8.56 11.43 15.19
C ALA A 21 -7.46 11.15 14.14
N GLY A 22 -7.81 10.44 13.07
CA GLY A 22 -6.87 10.01 12.03
C GLY A 22 -6.19 8.67 12.25
N ALA A 23 -6.59 7.90 13.28
CA ALA A 23 -6.16 6.51 13.41
C ALA A 23 -6.81 5.62 12.34
N VAL A 24 -6.05 4.66 11.82
CA VAL A 24 -6.55 3.68 10.85
C VAL A 24 -7.65 2.82 11.48
N THR A 25 -8.71 2.62 10.72
CA THR A 25 -9.89 1.82 11.05
C THR A 25 -10.04 0.65 10.09
N VAL A 26 -11.00 -0.24 10.37
CA VAL A 26 -11.27 -1.40 9.50
C VAL A 26 -11.70 -0.96 8.09
N ASP A 27 -12.42 0.16 7.97
CA ASP A 27 -12.92 0.64 6.69
C ASP A 27 -11.79 1.11 5.76
N ASP A 28 -10.68 1.59 6.33
CA ASP A 28 -9.50 2.04 5.57
C ASP A 28 -8.79 0.89 4.84
N PHE A 29 -9.07 -0.37 5.20
CA PHE A 29 -8.56 -1.55 4.48
C PHE A 29 -9.35 -1.87 3.20
N VAL A 30 -10.42 -1.12 2.91
CA VAL A 30 -11.15 -1.20 1.64
C VAL A 30 -10.55 -0.19 0.67
N ILE A 31 -9.63 -0.66 -0.18
CA ILE A 31 -8.97 0.20 -1.18
C ILE A 31 -9.93 0.52 -2.33
N HIS A 32 -10.31 1.78 -2.47
CA HIS A 32 -11.06 2.27 -3.62
C HIS A 32 -10.17 2.96 -4.64
N ASP A 33 -9.21 3.74 -4.16
CA ASP A 33 -8.32 4.53 -5.01
C ASP A 33 -6.85 4.48 -4.58
N ALA A 34 -5.98 5.06 -5.40
CA ALA A 34 -4.54 5.09 -5.15
C ALA A 34 -4.18 5.82 -3.85
N LYS A 35 -5.00 6.79 -3.43
CA LYS A 35 -4.77 7.52 -2.18
C LYS A 35 -5.02 6.61 -0.98
N ASP A 36 -6.08 5.82 -0.96
CA ASP A 36 -6.36 4.86 0.12
C ASP A 36 -5.17 3.92 0.34
N LEU A 37 -4.62 3.38 -0.76
CA LEU A 37 -3.45 2.50 -0.69
C LEU A 37 -2.22 3.25 -0.13
N ALA A 38 -1.94 4.45 -0.63
CA ALA A 38 -0.82 5.25 -0.16
C ALA A 38 -0.93 5.66 1.31
N ASP A 39 -2.15 5.94 1.79
CA ASP A 39 -2.41 6.26 3.19
C ASP A 39 -2.07 5.07 4.09
N LEU A 40 -2.51 3.85 3.74
CA LEU A 40 -2.12 2.64 4.49
C LEU A 40 -0.61 2.42 4.48
N CYS A 41 0.04 2.61 3.33
CA CYS A 41 1.49 2.51 3.21
C CYS A 41 2.26 3.56 4.03
N ALA A 42 1.61 4.67 4.40
CA ALA A 42 2.19 5.77 5.16
C ALA A 42 1.83 5.76 6.66
N THR A 43 1.09 4.75 7.12
CA THR A 43 0.63 4.64 8.52
C THR A 43 1.80 4.76 9.51
N PRO A 44 1.77 5.70 10.47
CA PRO A 44 2.89 5.94 11.37
C PRO A 44 3.04 4.82 12.41
N PRO A 45 4.26 4.57 12.94
CA PRO A 45 4.50 3.55 13.97
C PRO A 45 3.71 3.74 15.28
N SER A 46 3.21 4.94 15.54
CA SER A 46 2.37 5.25 16.70
C SER A 46 0.93 4.79 16.55
N ASP A 47 0.49 4.46 15.32
CA ASP A 47 -0.85 3.95 15.07
C ASP A 47 -0.95 2.48 15.52
N PRO A 48 -1.97 2.08 16.31
CA PRO A 48 -2.15 0.68 16.72
C PRO A 48 -2.26 -0.31 15.56
N ALA A 49 -2.73 0.12 14.39
CA ALA A 49 -2.86 -0.70 13.19
C ALA A 49 -1.62 -0.65 12.27
N HIS A 50 -0.54 0.03 12.65
CA HIS A 50 0.65 0.22 11.81
C HIS A 50 1.14 -1.05 11.11
N VAL A 51 1.33 -2.13 11.87
CA VAL A 51 1.81 -3.40 11.31
C VAL A 51 0.80 -3.97 10.32
N ALA A 52 -0.49 -3.94 10.65
CA ALA A 52 -1.55 -4.45 9.78
C ALA A 52 -1.64 -3.63 8.48
N ALA A 53 -1.62 -2.30 8.57
CA ALA A 53 -1.68 -1.40 7.43
C ALA A 53 -0.49 -1.58 6.47
N LEU A 54 0.74 -1.66 7.00
CA LEU A 54 1.92 -1.89 6.17
C LEU A 54 1.91 -3.26 5.51
N GLN A 55 1.56 -4.32 6.23
CA GLN A 55 1.52 -5.67 5.63
C GLN A 55 0.41 -5.78 4.57
N PHE A 56 -0.74 -5.13 4.78
CA PHE A 56 -1.78 -5.03 3.78
C PHE A 56 -1.29 -4.29 2.53
N CYS A 57 -0.70 -3.10 2.69
CA CYS A 57 -0.10 -2.33 1.61
C CYS A 57 0.91 -3.16 0.80
N TYR A 58 1.87 -3.80 1.47
CA TYR A 58 2.89 -4.64 0.82
C TYR A 58 2.28 -5.84 0.09
N GLY A 59 1.29 -6.49 0.71
CA GLY A 59 0.56 -7.61 0.13
C GLY A 59 -0.23 -7.21 -1.13
N TYR A 60 -0.90 -6.05 -1.10
CA TYR A 60 -1.64 -5.52 -2.24
C TYR A 60 -0.71 -5.27 -3.44
N MET A 61 0.42 -4.59 -3.22
CA MET A 61 1.41 -4.31 -4.27
C MET A 61 2.05 -5.59 -4.83
N GLN A 62 2.44 -6.52 -3.95
CA GLN A 62 2.99 -7.81 -4.37
C GLN A 62 1.96 -8.60 -5.18
N GLY A 63 0.72 -8.69 -4.71
CA GLY A 63 -0.34 -9.43 -5.39
C GLY A 63 -0.66 -8.87 -6.77
N ALA A 64 -0.71 -7.54 -6.90
CA ALA A 64 -0.85 -6.88 -8.19
C ALA A 64 0.29 -7.25 -9.14
N TYR A 65 1.55 -7.12 -8.68
CA TYR A 65 2.71 -7.43 -9.52
C TYR A 65 2.79 -8.91 -9.90
N ASP A 66 2.51 -9.83 -8.97
CA ASP A 66 2.46 -11.28 -9.24
C ASP A 66 1.39 -11.61 -10.29
N TYR A 67 0.23 -10.96 -10.22
CA TYR A 67 -0.82 -11.10 -11.23
C TYR A 67 -0.36 -10.59 -12.60
N TYR A 68 0.27 -9.42 -12.66
CA TYR A 68 0.87 -8.89 -13.90
C TYR A 68 1.90 -9.84 -14.49
N LEU A 69 2.81 -10.39 -13.68
CA LEU A 69 3.77 -11.39 -14.13
C LEU A 69 3.06 -12.65 -14.65
N ALA A 70 1.96 -13.06 -14.03
CA ALA A 70 1.17 -14.21 -14.48
C ALA A 70 0.47 -13.97 -15.82
N GLU A 71 -0.12 -12.79 -16.03
CA GLU A 71 -0.76 -12.40 -17.30
C GLU A 71 0.24 -12.20 -18.42
N ARG A 72 1.48 -11.80 -18.10
CA ARG A 72 2.54 -11.54 -19.07
C ARG A 72 3.43 -12.77 -19.33
N LYS A 73 2.96 -13.97 -19.00
CA LYS A 73 3.66 -15.22 -19.33
C LYS A 73 3.52 -15.53 -20.81
N GLY A 74 4.63 -15.52 -21.54
CA GLY A 74 4.70 -16.00 -22.91
C GLY A 74 5.90 -15.39 -23.65
N PRO A 75 6.44 -16.08 -24.68
CA PRO A 75 7.63 -15.61 -25.38
C PRO A 75 7.41 -14.28 -26.13
N ASP A 76 6.17 -13.98 -26.50
CA ASP A 76 5.82 -12.81 -27.33
C ASP A 76 5.05 -11.73 -26.56
N VAL A 77 4.87 -11.87 -25.26
CA VAL A 77 4.10 -10.91 -24.45
C VAL A 77 5.01 -9.79 -23.96
N GLU A 78 4.66 -8.56 -24.28
CA GLU A 78 5.46 -7.39 -23.89
C GLU A 78 5.22 -7.02 -22.43
N HIS A 79 6.32 -6.79 -21.72
CA HIS A 79 6.37 -6.23 -20.38
C HIS A 79 6.53 -4.71 -20.48
N PHE A 80 5.86 -3.96 -19.62
CA PHE A 80 5.99 -2.51 -19.52
C PHE A 80 6.55 -2.04 -18.17
N VAL A 81 6.66 -2.95 -17.19
CA VAL A 81 7.40 -2.77 -15.93
C VAL A 81 8.50 -3.81 -15.84
N CYS A 82 9.75 -3.37 -15.66
CA CYS A 82 10.96 -4.20 -15.57
C CYS A 82 11.79 -3.83 -14.34
N LEU A 83 11.54 -4.52 -13.21
CA LEU A 83 12.27 -4.26 -11.97
C LEU A 83 13.78 -4.49 -12.13
N PRO A 84 14.63 -3.66 -11.47
CA PRO A 84 16.07 -3.84 -11.51
C PRO A 84 16.49 -5.10 -10.75
N GLN A 85 17.72 -5.55 -10.99
CA GLN A 85 18.33 -6.67 -10.26
C GLN A 85 19.51 -6.17 -9.41
N PRO A 86 19.53 -6.40 -8.09
CA PRO A 86 18.49 -7.06 -7.29
C PRO A 86 17.20 -6.23 -7.17
N GLU A 87 16.06 -6.90 -6.99
CA GLU A 87 14.78 -6.22 -6.82
C GLU A 87 14.75 -5.35 -5.54
N PRO A 88 14.06 -4.19 -5.58
CA PRO A 88 13.87 -3.37 -4.39
C PRO A 88 13.02 -4.11 -3.34
N SER A 89 13.27 -3.84 -2.06
CA SER A 89 12.41 -4.37 -1.00
C SER A 89 10.99 -3.80 -1.10
N ARG A 90 9.99 -4.55 -0.62
CA ARG A 90 8.58 -4.10 -0.58
C ARG A 90 8.41 -2.75 0.10
N GLU A 91 9.14 -2.53 1.19
CA GLU A 91 9.19 -1.25 1.90
C GLU A 91 9.77 -0.11 1.04
N ALA A 92 10.84 -0.39 0.28
CA ALA A 92 11.40 0.59 -0.64
C ALA A 92 10.42 0.95 -1.77
N VAL A 93 9.74 -0.05 -2.35
CA VAL A 93 8.71 0.16 -3.37
C VAL A 93 7.55 1.00 -2.81
N ALA A 94 7.06 0.69 -1.60
CA ALA A 94 6.00 1.46 -0.94
C ALA A 94 6.37 2.94 -0.78
N ARG A 95 7.59 3.22 -0.30
CA ARG A 95 8.08 4.61 -0.19
C ARG A 95 8.18 5.32 -1.54
N LEU A 96 8.67 4.63 -2.56
CA LEU A 96 8.77 5.17 -3.91
C LEU A 96 7.38 5.48 -4.49
N PHE A 97 6.41 4.59 -4.27
CA PHE A 97 5.03 4.80 -4.69
C PHE A 97 4.40 6.01 -4.00
N ILE A 98 4.51 6.13 -2.67
CA ILE A 98 4.01 7.31 -1.93
C ILE A 98 4.64 8.60 -2.47
N ALA A 99 5.96 8.60 -2.67
CA ALA A 99 6.67 9.76 -3.20
C ALA A 99 6.24 10.13 -4.62
N TRP A 100 6.05 9.12 -5.49
CA TRP A 100 5.56 9.32 -6.84
C TRP A 100 4.12 9.83 -6.85
N LEU A 101 3.22 9.25 -6.06
CA LEU A 101 1.81 9.66 -6.01
C LEU A 101 1.65 11.08 -5.45
N LYS A 102 2.51 11.50 -4.52
CA LYS A 102 2.57 12.89 -4.04
C LYS A 102 2.94 13.87 -5.17
N ALA A 103 3.82 13.46 -6.09
CA ALA A 103 4.20 14.27 -7.24
C ALA A 103 3.14 14.28 -8.36
N HIS A 104 2.18 13.35 -8.33
CA HIS A 104 1.13 13.22 -9.33
C HIS A 104 -0.27 13.20 -8.69
N PRO A 105 -0.73 14.34 -8.13
CA PRO A 105 -1.99 14.41 -7.40
C PRO A 105 -3.24 14.11 -8.24
N GLY A 106 -3.14 14.16 -9.57
CA GLY A 106 -4.23 13.78 -10.47
C GLY A 106 -4.68 12.33 -10.34
N HIS A 107 -3.77 11.42 -9.96
CA HIS A 107 -4.05 9.99 -9.87
C HIS A 107 -4.67 9.56 -8.53
N HIS A 108 -4.84 10.46 -7.56
CA HIS A 108 -5.28 10.10 -6.20
C HIS A 108 -6.60 9.33 -6.19
N ARG A 109 -7.52 9.65 -7.10
CA ARG A 109 -8.88 9.10 -7.17
C ARG A 109 -9.03 8.00 -8.23
N GLU A 110 -7.95 7.60 -8.86
CA GLU A 110 -7.92 6.52 -9.84
C GLU A 110 -7.75 5.16 -9.14
N ALA A 111 -8.10 4.08 -9.83
CA ALA A 111 -8.01 2.74 -9.27
C ALA A 111 -6.58 2.40 -8.85
N ALA A 112 -6.38 1.99 -7.60
CA ALA A 112 -5.04 1.79 -7.03
C ALA A 112 -4.15 0.87 -7.88
N VAL A 113 -4.69 -0.24 -8.38
CA VAL A 113 -3.94 -1.19 -9.21
C VAL A 113 -3.47 -0.57 -10.53
N GLU A 114 -4.29 0.28 -11.16
CA GLU A 114 -3.91 0.97 -12.39
C GLU A 114 -2.76 1.94 -12.13
N VAL A 115 -2.89 2.77 -11.09
CA VAL A 115 -1.88 3.75 -10.72
C VAL A 115 -0.57 3.10 -10.27
N LEU A 116 -0.61 1.93 -9.60
CA LEU A 116 0.58 1.15 -9.28
C LEU A 116 1.38 0.77 -10.53
N PHE A 117 0.69 0.40 -11.62
CA PHE A 117 1.34 0.03 -12.87
C PHE A 117 1.82 1.25 -13.67
N GLN A 118 1.12 2.37 -13.61
CA GLN A 118 1.61 3.64 -14.15
C GLN A 118 2.90 4.08 -13.42
N PHE A 119 2.89 4.04 -12.08
CA PHE A 119 4.10 4.25 -11.26
C PHE A 119 5.24 3.30 -11.64
N GLY A 120 4.93 2.01 -11.81
CA GLY A 120 5.91 0.99 -12.19
C GLY A 120 6.51 1.27 -13.56
N ALA A 121 5.70 1.65 -14.55
CA ALA A 121 6.16 1.98 -15.89
C ALA A 121 7.04 3.25 -15.91
N ASP A 122 6.70 4.24 -15.10
CA ASP A 122 7.47 5.47 -14.94
C ASP A 122 8.84 5.23 -14.27
N LYS A 123 8.89 4.36 -13.26
CA LYS A 123 10.12 4.11 -12.49
C LYS A 123 11.02 3.05 -13.09
N TRP A 124 10.42 2.06 -13.72
CA TRP A 124 11.12 0.90 -14.24
C TRP A 124 10.60 0.56 -15.64
N PRO A 125 10.76 1.48 -16.61
CA PRO A 125 10.37 1.19 -17.99
C PRO A 125 11.20 0.02 -18.52
N CYS A 126 10.56 -0.89 -19.25
CA CYS A 126 11.26 -1.94 -19.96
C CYS A 126 12.01 -1.37 -21.18
N PRO A 127 13.25 -1.82 -21.45
CA PRO A 127 13.99 -1.39 -22.63
C PRO A 127 13.29 -1.85 -23.91
N GLU A 128 13.40 -1.05 -24.98
CA GLU A 128 12.91 -1.47 -26.29
C GLU A 128 13.67 -2.73 -26.76
N LYS A 129 12.99 -3.65 -27.46
CA LYS A 129 13.59 -4.91 -27.96
C LYS A 129 14.89 -4.71 -28.76
N LYS A 130 15.08 -3.55 -29.39
CA LYS A 130 16.26 -3.21 -30.17
C LYS A 130 17.49 -2.89 -29.29
N GLU A 131 17.26 -2.36 -28.11
CA GLU A 131 18.29 -1.96 -27.14
C GLU A 131 18.74 -3.16 -26.29
N ALA A 132 17.79 -4.05 -25.94
CA ALA A 132 18.08 -5.32 -25.24
C ALA A 132 19.03 -6.26 -26.00
N ALA A 133 18.94 -6.30 -27.35
CA ALA A 133 19.82 -7.10 -28.19
C ALA A 133 21.28 -6.60 -28.25
N THR A 134 21.54 -5.38 -27.78
CA THR A 134 22.88 -4.75 -27.84
C THR A 134 23.62 -4.83 -26.49
N SER A 135 22.90 -5.06 -25.39
CA SER A 135 23.46 -5.11 -24.03
C SER A 135 23.84 -6.52 -23.55
N GLU A 136 23.58 -7.57 -24.33
CA GLU A 136 23.96 -8.94 -23.97
C GLU A 136 25.49 -9.10 -24.03
N PRO A 137 26.18 -9.47 -22.93
CA PRO A 137 27.61 -9.72 -22.96
C PRO A 137 27.90 -10.89 -23.90
N LYS A 138 28.64 -10.64 -24.98
CA LYS A 138 29.22 -11.73 -25.80
C LYS A 138 30.08 -12.59 -24.87
N SER A 139 29.62 -13.81 -24.62
CA SER A 139 30.40 -14.84 -23.94
C SER A 139 31.49 -15.42 -24.83
#